data_AF-A0A6A3JXH4-F1
#
_entry.id   AF-A0A6A3JXH4-F1
#
_cell.length_a   1.000
_cell.length_b   1.000
_cell.length_c   1.000
_cell.angle_alpha   90.00
_cell.angle_beta   90.00
_cell.angle_gamma   90.00
#
_symmetry.space_group_name_H-M   'P 1'
#
loop_
_entity.id
_entity.type
_entity.pdbx_description
1 polymer ?
#
loop_
_entity_poly.entity_id
_entity_poly.type
_entity_poly.pdbx_seq_one_letter_code
_entity_poly.pdbx_strand_id
1 'polypeptide(L)'
;MAGEEEDPYVTAMKQRWEFLAPWWTALKPWIEYTNPETENMEEYVWDAPDIVLKVTMPTRRGTSKDEETFRRDFQKVQEALALITAVEHADYHAYDYILTKHCGVVRGRYGEELDEVKIETRFLLDMDMASHETQTDEGAITYDLVRFCGTHQREHPSEEYLTALSQIA
;
A
#
# COMPACT_ATOMS: atom_id res chain seq x y z
N MET A 1 22.85 28.03 -8.60
CA MET A 1 22.76 26.57 -8.40
C MET A 1 23.05 26.31 -6.95
N ALA A 2 22.12 26.65 -6.06
CA ALA A 2 22.23 26.31 -4.65
C ALA A 2 21.77 24.85 -4.53
N GLY A 3 22.66 23.97 -4.07
CA GLY A 3 22.24 22.64 -3.65
C GLY A 3 21.34 22.84 -2.45
N GLU A 4 20.07 22.47 -2.56
CA GLU A 4 19.19 22.32 -1.42
C GLU A 4 19.89 21.31 -0.50
N GLU A 5 20.40 21.77 0.65
CA GLU A 5 20.81 20.87 1.72
C GLU A 5 19.58 20.01 2.04
N GLU A 6 19.64 18.71 1.76
CA GLU A 6 18.57 17.79 2.14
C GLU A 6 18.37 17.94 3.64
N ASP A 7 17.11 18.16 4.04
CA ASP A 7 16.72 18.29 5.44
C ASP A 7 17.34 17.13 6.24
N PRO A 8 18.09 17.40 7.32
CA PRO A 8 18.72 16.36 8.14
C PRO A 8 17.72 15.31 8.64
N TYR A 9 16.45 15.69 8.80
CA TYR A 9 15.35 14.77 9.08
C TYR A 9 15.12 13.79 7.92
N VAL A 10 15.09 14.28 6.68
CA VAL A 10 14.95 13.46 5.47
C VAL A 10 16.15 12.53 5.31
N THR A 11 17.37 12.99 5.58
CA THR A 11 18.55 12.14 5.51
C THR A 11 18.52 11.02 6.56
N ALA A 12 18.16 11.33 7.81
CA ALA A 12 18.06 10.33 8.89
C ALA A 12 16.96 9.30 8.62
N MET A 13 15.81 9.76 8.09
CA MET A 13 14.69 8.90 7.75
C MET A 13 15.00 7.98 6.56
N LYS A 14 15.67 8.50 5.51
CA LYS A 14 16.18 7.67 4.42
C LYS A 14 17.12 6.60 4.97
N GLN A 15 18.14 6.98 5.74
CA GLN A 15 19.09 6.02 6.31
C GLN A 15 18.42 4.94 7.17
N ARG A 16 17.38 5.29 7.92
CA ARG A 16 16.66 4.36 8.79
C ARG A 16 15.77 3.39 8.02
N TRP A 17 15.11 3.85 6.95
CA TRP A 17 14.03 3.08 6.30
C TRP A 17 14.36 2.62 4.87
N GLU A 18 15.51 2.98 4.30
CA GLU A 18 15.91 2.66 2.91
C GLU A 18 15.91 1.16 2.60
N PHE A 19 16.08 0.29 3.60
CA PHE A 19 15.98 -1.16 3.41
C PHE A 19 14.58 -1.62 2.95
N LEU A 20 13.54 -0.82 3.18
CA LEU A 20 12.18 -1.07 2.70
C LEU A 20 11.94 -0.59 1.25
N ALA A 21 12.95 0.00 0.60
CA ALA A 21 12.84 0.48 -0.78
C ALA A 21 12.28 -0.51 -1.80
N PRO A 22 12.70 -1.78 -1.80
CA PRO A 22 12.14 -2.77 -2.70
C PRO A 22 10.63 -2.97 -2.52
N TRP A 23 10.10 -2.76 -1.31
CA TRP A 23 8.70 -3.00 -0.95
C TRP A 23 7.79 -1.88 -1.40
N TRP A 24 8.12 -0.62 -1.12
CA TRP A 24 7.27 0.48 -1.60
C TRP A 24 7.39 0.69 -3.12
N THR A 25 8.54 0.38 -3.73
CA THR A 25 8.65 0.36 -5.20
C THR A 25 7.76 -0.72 -5.81
N ALA A 26 7.65 -1.89 -5.16
CA ALA A 26 6.73 -2.94 -5.58
C ALA A 26 5.26 -2.59 -5.34
N LEU A 27 4.97 -1.79 -4.30
CA LEU A 27 3.61 -1.37 -3.92
C LEU A 27 3.09 -0.21 -4.80
N LYS A 28 3.99 0.67 -5.25
CA LYS A 28 3.67 1.86 -6.05
C LYS A 28 2.72 1.64 -7.24
N PRO A 29 2.88 0.63 -8.11
CA PRO A 29 1.96 0.42 -9.23
C PRO A 29 0.55 -0.05 -8.81
N TRP A 30 0.41 -0.50 -7.56
CA TRP A 30 -0.84 -1.03 -7.01
C TRP A 30 -1.59 -0.02 -6.15
N ILE A 31 -0.95 1.07 -5.71
CA ILE A 31 -1.62 2.10 -4.92
C ILE A 31 -2.29 3.10 -5.87
N GLU A 32 -3.61 3.12 -5.80
CA GLU A 32 -4.44 4.28 -6.09
C GLU A 32 -4.82 4.93 -4.75
N TYR A 33 -5.15 6.21 -4.74
CA TYR A 33 -5.75 6.81 -3.54
C TYR A 33 -6.96 7.60 -3.96
N THR A 34 -8.03 7.47 -3.20
CA THR A 34 -9.19 8.34 -3.37
C THR A 34 -8.84 9.65 -2.70
N ASN A 35 -8.67 10.70 -3.50
CA ASN A 35 -8.66 12.04 -2.94
C ASN A 35 -10.09 12.32 -2.45
N PRO A 36 -10.31 12.78 -1.20
CA PRO A 36 -11.62 13.20 -0.74
C PRO A 36 -12.30 14.25 -1.63
N GLU A 37 -11.56 14.89 -2.55
CA GLU A 37 -12.11 15.75 -3.61
C GLU A 37 -13.02 15.04 -4.64
N THR A 38 -12.90 13.72 -4.86
CA THR A 38 -13.54 13.03 -6.01
C THR A 38 -14.77 12.21 -5.67
N GLU A 39 -14.95 11.80 -4.41
CA GLU A 39 -16.21 11.22 -3.98
C GLU A 39 -17.09 12.36 -3.46
N ASN A 40 -18.13 12.69 -4.22
CA ASN A 40 -19.27 13.43 -3.72
C ASN A 40 -19.85 12.66 -2.53
N MET A 41 -19.31 12.86 -1.34
CA MET A 41 -20.02 12.57 -0.10
C MET A 41 -21.16 13.57 -0.04
N GLU A 42 -22.29 13.17 -0.64
CA GLU A 42 -23.58 13.68 -0.21
C GLU A 42 -23.61 13.55 1.32
N GLU A 43 -23.92 14.67 1.98
CA GLU A 43 -24.12 14.81 3.42
C GLU A 43 -22.90 15.26 4.25
N TYR A 44 -22.71 16.59 4.30
CA TYR A 44 -22.19 17.38 5.43
C TYR A 44 -21.35 16.63 6.51
N VAL A 45 -20.19 16.10 6.15
CA VAL A 45 -19.15 15.75 7.13
C VAL A 45 -18.22 16.96 7.25
N TRP A 46 -18.28 17.65 8.39
CA TRP A 46 -17.48 18.85 8.68
C TRP A 46 -16.02 18.53 9.07
N ASP A 47 -15.66 17.25 9.11
CA ASP A 47 -14.28 16.77 9.31
C ASP A 47 -13.71 16.39 7.94
N ALA A 48 -12.53 16.89 7.58
CA ALA A 48 -11.82 16.42 6.41
C ALA A 48 -11.54 14.92 6.60
N PRO A 49 -12.13 14.02 5.78
CA PRO A 49 -11.95 12.60 6.02
C PRO A 49 -10.48 12.22 5.76
N ASP A 50 -9.91 11.47 6.69
CA ASP A 50 -8.55 10.95 6.58
C ASP A 50 -8.36 10.19 5.24
N ILE A 51 -7.15 10.23 4.69
CA ILE A 51 -6.84 9.64 3.37
C ILE A 51 -6.80 8.12 3.51
N VAL A 52 -7.66 7.43 2.77
CA VAL A 52 -7.69 5.96 2.66
C VAL A 52 -7.04 5.52 1.35
N LEU A 53 -6.11 4.55 1.42
CA LEU A 53 -5.39 4.04 0.25
C LEU A 53 -6.20 2.94 -0.44
N LYS A 54 -6.37 3.04 -1.75
CA LYS A 54 -6.98 2.01 -2.60
C LYS A 54 -5.89 1.15 -3.22
N VAL A 55 -5.91 -0.15 -2.97
CA VAL A 55 -4.87 -1.07 -3.48
C VAL A 55 -5.46 -1.96 -4.55
N THR A 56 -5.11 -1.70 -5.81
CA THR A 56 -5.42 -2.56 -6.94
C THR A 56 -4.60 -3.83 -6.85
N MET A 57 -5.25 -4.95 -6.59
CA MET A 57 -4.58 -6.24 -6.45
C MET A 57 -4.13 -6.75 -7.82
N PRO A 58 -3.01 -7.52 -7.88
CA PRO A 58 -2.59 -8.19 -9.11
C PRO A 58 -3.76 -8.98 -9.72
N THR A 59 -3.93 -8.92 -11.03
CA THR A 59 -5.01 -9.62 -11.73
C THR A 59 -4.47 -10.83 -12.49
N ARG A 60 -5.35 -11.83 -12.67
CA ARG A 60 -5.07 -12.97 -13.56
C ARG A 60 -5.23 -12.62 -15.04
N ARG A 61 -5.69 -11.41 -15.36
CA ARG A 61 -6.10 -10.99 -16.70
C ARG A 61 -4.95 -10.29 -17.43
N GLY A 62 -4.57 -10.80 -18.60
CA GLY A 62 -3.47 -10.26 -19.43
C GLY A 62 -2.34 -11.26 -19.66
N THR A 63 -1.54 -11.05 -20.71
CA THR A 63 -0.58 -12.00 -21.30
C THR A 63 0.15 -12.89 -20.29
N SER A 64 -0.21 -14.18 -20.30
CA SER A 64 0.59 -15.33 -19.81
C SER A 64 1.29 -15.17 -18.46
N LYS A 65 0.70 -14.52 -17.46
CA LYS A 65 1.20 -14.68 -16.09
C LYS A 65 0.86 -16.09 -15.63
N ASP A 66 1.89 -16.91 -15.44
CA ASP A 66 1.76 -18.20 -14.80
C ASP A 66 1.13 -18.03 -13.40
N GLU A 67 0.31 -18.99 -12.96
CA GLU A 67 -0.36 -18.94 -11.65
C GLU A 67 0.65 -18.73 -10.52
N GLU A 68 1.86 -19.29 -10.62
CA GLU A 68 2.95 -19.07 -9.65
C GLU A 68 3.39 -17.60 -9.59
N THR A 69 3.47 -16.94 -10.75
CA THR A 69 3.84 -15.52 -10.82
C THR A 69 2.75 -14.64 -10.23
N PHE A 70 1.48 -14.95 -10.52
CA PHE A 70 0.35 -14.28 -9.88
C PHE A 70 0.38 -14.47 -8.36
N ARG A 71 0.59 -15.70 -7.87
CA ARG A 71 0.66 -15.98 -6.42
C ARG A 71 1.79 -15.25 -5.72
N ARG A 72 2.95 -15.14 -6.37
CA ARG A 72 4.10 -14.40 -5.85
C ARG A 72 3.82 -12.89 -5.81
N ASP A 73 3.29 -12.32 -6.89
CA ASP A 73 2.93 -10.90 -6.93
C ASP A 73 1.87 -10.57 -5.85
N PHE A 74 0.86 -11.44 -5.71
CA PHE A 74 -0.20 -11.30 -4.71
C PHE A 74 0.34 -11.33 -3.27
N GLN A 75 1.20 -12.31 -2.96
CA GLN A 75 1.87 -12.39 -1.66
C GLN A 75 2.77 -11.18 -1.41
N LYS A 76 3.48 -10.70 -2.43
CA LYS A 76 4.36 -9.53 -2.29
C LYS A 76 3.58 -8.25 -1.95
N VAL A 77 2.40 -8.05 -2.54
CA VAL A 77 1.52 -6.92 -2.18
C VAL A 77 1.02 -7.06 -0.74
N GLN A 78 0.58 -8.25 -0.33
CA GLN A 78 0.16 -8.53 1.05
C GLN A 78 1.27 -8.24 2.07
N GLU A 79 2.49 -8.70 1.80
CA GLU A 79 3.67 -8.48 2.64
C GLU A 79 4.09 -7.01 2.67
N ALA A 80 4.05 -6.31 1.54
CA ALA A 80 4.32 -4.88 1.48
C ALA A 80 3.32 -4.06 2.34
N LEU A 81 2.03 -4.40 2.31
CA LEU A 81 1.00 -3.76 3.14
C LEU A 81 1.19 -4.05 4.62
N ALA A 82 1.61 -5.27 4.98
CA ALA A 82 1.94 -5.59 6.36
C ALA A 82 3.16 -4.80 6.85
N LEU A 83 4.20 -4.65 6.02
CA LEU A 83 5.39 -3.87 6.37
C LEU A 83 5.07 -2.39 6.53
N ILE A 84 4.28 -1.79 5.64
CA ILE A 84 3.94 -0.37 5.75
C ILE A 84 3.08 -0.09 6.98
N THR A 85 2.21 -1.04 7.37
CA THR A 85 1.46 -1.00 8.63
C THR A 85 2.40 -1.10 9.84
N ALA A 86 3.42 -1.95 9.78
CA ALA A 86 4.41 -2.06 10.84
C ALA A 86 5.25 -0.77 10.98
N VAL A 87 5.60 -0.12 9.87
CA VAL A 87 6.26 1.20 9.89
C VAL A 87 5.36 2.23 10.53
N GLU A 88 4.06 2.27 10.21
CA GLU A 88 3.13 3.21 10.83
C GLU A 88 3.10 3.09 12.36
N HIS A 89 3.04 1.85 12.86
CA HIS A 89 3.07 1.58 14.29
C HIS A 89 4.40 1.95 14.96
N ALA A 90 5.52 1.86 14.24
CA ALA A 90 6.85 2.18 14.77
C ALA A 90 7.20 3.67 14.67
N ASP A 91 6.79 4.31 13.58
CA ASP A 91 7.11 5.70 13.20
C ASP A 91 6.12 6.22 12.13
N TYR A 92 5.06 6.89 12.59
CA TYR A 92 4.05 7.47 11.71
C TYR A 92 4.63 8.48 10.71
N HIS A 93 5.65 9.25 11.11
CA HIS A 93 6.23 10.24 10.21
C HIS A 93 7.03 9.59 9.08
N ALA A 94 7.64 8.43 9.34
CA ALA A 94 8.24 7.62 8.29
C ALA A 94 7.20 7.01 7.35
N TYR A 95 6.10 6.49 7.89
CA TYR A 95 4.96 6.00 7.11
C TYR A 95 4.45 7.07 6.15
N ASP A 96 4.19 8.26 6.68
CA ASP A 96 3.72 9.38 5.88
C ASP A 96 4.72 9.79 4.79
N TYR A 97 6.00 9.92 5.14
CA TYR A 97 7.01 10.30 4.15
C TYR A 97 7.15 9.28 3.03
N ILE A 98 7.11 7.98 3.36
CA ILE A 98 7.16 6.91 2.35
C ILE A 98 5.98 7.05 1.39
N LEU A 99 4.77 7.24 1.91
CA LEU A 99 3.58 7.36 1.10
C LEU A 99 3.58 8.63 0.23
N THR A 100 3.92 9.77 0.80
CA THR A 100 3.92 11.05 0.08
C THR A 100 5.04 11.16 -0.94
N LYS A 101 6.27 10.75 -0.60
CA LYS A 101 7.45 10.90 -1.48
C LYS A 101 7.67 9.73 -2.42
N HIS A 102 7.49 8.50 -1.95
CA HIS A 102 7.80 7.31 -2.76
C HIS A 102 6.58 6.75 -3.47
N CYS A 103 5.40 6.75 -2.83
CA CYS A 103 4.15 6.29 -3.43
C CYS A 103 3.35 7.41 -4.12
N GLY A 104 3.69 8.68 -3.90
CA GLY A 104 3.07 9.82 -4.60
C GLY A 104 1.68 10.20 -4.08
N VAL A 105 1.36 9.85 -2.83
CA VAL A 105 0.12 10.26 -2.15
C VAL A 105 0.15 11.77 -1.92
N VAL A 106 -0.90 12.48 -2.33
CA VAL A 106 -1.02 13.93 -2.15
C VAL A 106 -1.97 14.22 -1.00
N ARG A 107 -1.50 15.00 -0.02
CA ARG A 107 -2.32 15.55 1.06
C ARG A 107 -3.00 16.82 0.52
N GLY A 108 -4.31 16.80 0.29
CA GLY A 108 -5.15 17.98 0.01
C GLY A 108 -4.73 18.89 -1.16
N ARG A 109 -5.31 20.10 -1.24
CA ARG A 109 -4.97 21.10 -2.26
C ARG A 109 -3.79 22.00 -1.85
N TYR A 110 -3.14 22.58 -2.87
CA TYR A 110 -2.18 23.67 -2.69
C TYR A 110 -2.84 24.87 -2.00
N GLY A 111 -2.48 25.14 -0.74
CA GLY A 111 -2.97 26.29 0.04
C GLY A 111 -3.89 25.96 1.23
N GLU A 112 -4.19 24.68 1.49
CA GLU A 112 -4.87 24.23 2.71
C GLU A 112 -3.83 23.86 3.80
N GLU A 113 -4.23 23.86 5.08
CA GLU A 113 -3.38 23.37 6.18
C GLU A 113 -3.25 21.84 6.07
N LEU A 114 -2.31 21.40 5.23
CA LEU A 114 -2.06 19.98 4.89
C LEU A 114 -1.56 19.13 6.05
N ASP A 115 -1.28 19.73 7.20
CA ASP A 115 -0.74 19.07 8.38
C ASP A 115 -1.83 18.39 9.23
N GLU A 116 -3.11 18.70 9.02
CA GLU A 116 -4.20 18.11 9.80
C GLU A 116 -4.76 16.80 9.21
N VAL A 117 -4.60 16.57 7.89
CA VAL A 117 -5.12 15.37 7.22
C VAL A 117 -4.16 14.20 7.39
N LYS A 118 -4.58 13.17 8.11
CA LYS A 118 -3.78 11.95 8.29
C LYS A 118 -4.06 10.97 7.17
N ILE A 119 -3.04 10.19 6.81
CA ILE A 119 -3.22 8.98 6.01
C ILE A 119 -3.59 7.87 6.98
N GLU A 120 -4.76 7.25 6.81
CA GLU A 120 -5.18 6.11 7.62
C GLU A 120 -4.36 4.87 7.26
N THR A 121 -4.17 3.98 8.25
CA THR A 121 -3.68 2.62 8.06
C THR A 121 -4.84 1.67 7.73
N ARG A 122 -5.74 2.12 6.84
CA ARG A 122 -6.84 1.33 6.28
C ARG A 122 -6.69 1.28 4.77
N PHE A 123 -6.86 0.09 4.21
CA PHE A 123 -6.66 -0.16 2.78
C PHE A 123 -7.96 -0.68 2.17
N LEU A 124 -8.40 -0.04 1.09
CA LEU A 124 -9.51 -0.51 0.27
C LEU A 124 -8.93 -1.38 -0.85
N LEU A 125 -9.16 -2.70 -0.77
CA LEU A 125 -8.64 -3.62 -1.78
C LEU A 125 -9.57 -3.63 -3.01
N ASP A 126 -9.02 -3.29 -4.17
CA ASP A 126 -9.69 -3.43 -5.46
C ASP A 126 -9.21 -4.72 -6.12
N MET A 127 -10.11 -5.70 -6.18
CA MET A 127 -9.85 -7.01 -6.77
C MET A 127 -10.69 -7.18 -8.02
N ASP A 128 -10.11 -7.78 -9.05
CA ASP A 128 -10.84 -8.12 -10.26
C ASP A 128 -11.85 -9.23 -9.96
N MET A 129 -13.10 -8.82 -9.71
CA MET A 129 -14.24 -9.69 -9.44
C MET A 129 -14.86 -10.27 -10.72
N ALA A 130 -14.33 -9.95 -11.91
CA ALA A 130 -14.90 -10.41 -13.17
C ALA A 130 -14.70 -11.92 -13.33
N SER A 131 -15.70 -12.68 -12.88
CA SER A 131 -15.91 -14.09 -13.18
C SER A 131 -15.77 -14.31 -14.69
N HIS A 132 -14.90 -15.23 -15.10
CA HIS A 132 -14.95 -15.74 -16.46
C HIS A 132 -16.38 -16.26 -16.75
N GLU A 133 -17.00 -15.74 -17.81
CA GLU A 133 -18.14 -16.37 -18.51
C GLU A 133 -17.79 -17.76 -19.07
N THR A 134 -16.54 -18.21 -18.91
CA THR A 134 -16.05 -19.52 -19.29
C THR A 134 -15.51 -20.24 -18.07
N GLN A 135 -16.41 -20.88 -17.31
CA GLN A 135 -16.17 -22.07 -16.48
C GLN A 135 -14.71 -22.29 -16.05
N THR A 136 -14.25 -21.53 -15.06
CA THR A 136 -13.31 -22.03 -14.06
C THR A 136 -13.35 -21.11 -12.84
N ASP A 137 -14.07 -21.61 -11.84
CA ASP A 137 -13.85 -21.38 -10.42
C ASP A 137 -14.44 -20.11 -9.79
N GLU A 138 -15.77 -20.13 -9.55
CA GLU A 138 -16.44 -19.27 -8.54
C GLU A 138 -15.71 -19.29 -7.17
N GLY A 139 -14.88 -20.31 -6.88
CA GLY A 139 -14.07 -20.42 -5.68
C GLY A 139 -12.75 -19.65 -5.68
N ALA A 140 -12.22 -19.22 -6.84
CA ALA A 140 -10.87 -18.65 -6.93
C ALA A 140 -10.74 -17.31 -6.17
N ILE A 141 -11.74 -16.43 -6.30
CA ILE A 141 -11.77 -15.13 -5.59
C ILE A 141 -11.91 -15.36 -4.08
N THR A 142 -12.80 -16.27 -3.67
CA THR A 142 -12.98 -16.63 -2.26
C THR A 142 -11.69 -17.20 -1.68
N TYR A 143 -10.99 -18.05 -2.44
CA TYR A 143 -9.69 -18.57 -2.07
C TYR A 143 -8.64 -17.47 -1.92
N ASP A 144 -8.58 -16.51 -2.84
CA ASP A 144 -7.65 -15.39 -2.77
C ASP A 144 -7.89 -14.50 -1.55
N LEU A 145 -9.16 -14.20 -1.25
CA LEU A 145 -9.55 -13.47 -0.04
C LEU A 145 -9.15 -14.22 1.23
N VAL A 146 -9.44 -15.53 1.31
CA VAL A 146 -9.03 -16.35 2.46
C VAL A 146 -7.52 -16.41 2.57
N ARG A 147 -6.78 -16.46 1.45
CA ARG A 147 -5.32 -16.48 1.46
C ARG A 147 -4.73 -15.12 1.87
N PHE A 148 -5.38 -14.02 1.48
CA PHE A 148 -4.97 -12.65 1.84
C PHE A 148 -5.29 -12.31 3.31
N CYS A 149 -6.50 -12.61 3.76
CA CYS A 149 -6.97 -12.24 5.11
C CYS A 149 -6.72 -13.33 6.17
N GLY A 150 -6.38 -14.55 5.74
CA GLY A 150 -6.19 -15.71 6.61
C GLY A 150 -4.78 -15.84 7.16
N THR A 151 -4.43 -17.06 7.59
CA THR A 151 -3.15 -17.34 8.26
C THR A 151 -2.00 -17.60 7.29
N HIS A 152 -2.24 -17.60 5.98
CA HIS A 152 -1.26 -18.01 4.99
C HIS A 152 0.04 -17.22 5.07
N GLN A 153 -0.02 -15.90 5.25
CA GLN A 153 1.18 -15.06 5.41
C GLN A 153 1.98 -15.41 6.67
N ARG A 154 1.32 -15.88 7.74
CA ARG A 154 1.98 -16.29 8.99
C ARG A 154 2.60 -17.68 8.87
N GLU A 155 1.98 -18.56 8.10
CA GLU A 155 2.42 -19.94 7.88
C GLU A 155 3.50 -20.04 6.80
N HIS A 156 3.46 -19.15 5.80
CA HIS A 156 4.34 -19.15 4.64
C HIS A 156 4.90 -17.76 4.29
N PRO A 157 5.49 -17.03 5.26
CA PRO A 157 6.11 -15.74 4.97
C PRO A 157 7.33 -15.89 4.06
N SER A 158 7.58 -14.91 3.20
CA SER A 158 8.85 -14.86 2.47
C SER A 158 10.03 -14.51 3.40
N GLU A 159 11.22 -15.02 3.11
CA GLU A 159 12.44 -14.70 3.88
C GLU A 159 12.77 -13.19 3.80
N GLU A 160 12.52 -12.57 2.65
CA GLU A 160 12.69 -11.13 2.44
C GLU A 160 11.77 -10.33 3.38
N TYR A 161 10.51 -10.77 3.52
CA TYR A 161 9.54 -10.13 4.41
C TYR A 161 9.96 -10.23 5.88
N LEU A 162 10.38 -11.42 6.34
CA LEU A 162 10.84 -11.60 7.72
C LEU A 162 12.08 -10.75 8.02
N THR A 163 13.01 -10.69 7.07
CA THR A 163 14.23 -9.88 7.20
C THR A 163 13.89 -8.40 7.31
N ALA A 164 12.97 -7.91 6.49
CA ALA A 164 12.49 -6.53 6.56
C ALA A 164 11.76 -6.27 7.88
N LEU A 165 10.82 -7.13 8.27
CA LEU A 165 10.04 -6.97 9.50
C LEU A 165 10.93 -6.92 10.76
N SER A 166 11.99 -7.74 10.79
CA SER A 166 12.95 -7.77 11.91
C SER A 166 13.76 -6.49 12.09
N GLN A 167 13.86 -5.66 11.04
CA GLN A 167 14.57 -4.38 11.08
C GLN A 167 13.66 -3.21 11.46
N ILE A 168 12.33 -3.41 11.44
CA ILE A 168 11.33 -2.43 11.89
C ILE A 168 11.19 -2.45 13.43
N ALA A 169 11.33 -3.65 14.03
CA ALA A 169 11.10 -3.93 15.45
C ALA A 169 12.33 -3.73 16.33
#